data_AF-A0A2R6WPJ6-F1
#
_entry.id   AF-A0A2R6WPJ6-F1
#
_cell.length_a   1.000
_cell.length_b   1.000
_cell.length_c   1.000
_cell.angle_alpha   90.00
_cell.angle_beta   90.00
_cell.angle_gamma   90.00
#
_symmetry.space_group_name_H-M   'P 1'
#
loop_
_entity.id
_entity.type
_entity.pdbx_description
1 polymer ?
#
loop_
_entity_poly.entity_id
_entity_poly.type
_entity_poly.pdbx_seq_one_letter_code
_entity_poly.pdbx_strand_id
1 'polypeptide(L)' 'MKAESSATNEAQLSADIQKLEVACAELASLPSGRTVYLKKGNLFFRSDPKLVTSQQQRELKKVKIRTGKNLKDAL' A
#
# COMPACT_ATOMS: atom_id res chain seq x y z
N MET A 1 -6.72 18.69 -24.50
CA MET A 1 -7.28 18.01 -23.31
C MET A 1 -6.48 16.75 -22.90
N LYS A 2 -5.12 16.77 -22.86
CA LYS A 2 -4.30 15.56 -22.57
C LYS A 2 -3.37 15.68 -21.35
N ALA A 3 -3.28 16.87 -20.75
CA ALA A 3 -2.38 17.14 -19.62
C ALA A 3 -3.03 16.94 -18.23
N GLU A 4 -4.36 17.04 -18.13
CA GLU A 4 -5.07 16.88 -16.85
C GLU A 4 -5.15 15.43 -16.38
N SER A 5 -5.18 14.46 -17.31
CA SER A 5 -5.26 13.03 -16.97
C SER A 5 -3.95 12.49 -16.39
N SER A 6 -2.79 12.97 -16.84
CA SER A 6 -1.50 12.53 -16.31
C SER A 6 -1.18 13.09 -14.93
N ALA A 7 -1.46 14.37 -14.69
CA ALA A 7 -1.24 15.00 -13.38
C ALA A 7 -2.18 14.44 -12.30
N THR A 8 -3.45 14.18 -12.66
CA THR A 8 -4.42 13.53 -11.77
C THR A 8 -3.99 12.10 -11.42
N ASN A 9 -3.43 11.38 -12.40
CA ASN A 9 -2.89 10.03 -12.17
C ASN A 9 -1.67 10.05 -11.23
N GLU A 10 -0.73 10.98 -11.40
CA GLU A 10 0.44 11.09 -10.51
C GLU A 10 0.04 11.48 -9.08
N ALA A 11 -0.89 12.42 -8.92
CA ALA A 11 -1.45 12.79 -7.62
C ALA A 11 -2.15 11.59 -6.95
N GLN A 12 -2.97 10.86 -7.70
CA GLN A 12 -3.64 9.65 -7.21
C GLN A 12 -2.65 8.57 -6.79
N LEU A 13 -1.61 8.32 -7.61
CA LEU A 13 -0.54 7.38 -7.30
C LEU A 13 0.22 7.78 -6.03
N SER A 14 0.48 9.06 -5.84
CA SER A 14 1.15 9.56 -4.64
C SER A 14 0.30 9.39 -3.38
N ALA A 15 -1.02 9.64 -3.47
CA ALA A 15 -1.96 9.41 -2.39
C ALA A 15 -2.07 7.92 -2.05
N ASP A 16 -2.04 7.05 -3.06
CA ASP A 16 -2.06 5.60 -2.87
C ASP A 16 -0.77 5.11 -2.18
N ILE A 17 0.41 5.65 -2.53
CA ILE A 17 1.66 5.34 -1.82
C ILE A 17 1.54 5.70 -0.34
N GLN A 18 1.09 6.93 -0.02
CA GLN A 18 0.95 7.37 1.37
C GLN A 18 -0.02 6.49 2.16
N LYS A 19 -1.17 6.13 1.58
CA LYS A 19 -2.13 5.22 2.22
C LYS A 19 -1.52 3.84 2.50
N LEU A 20 -0.76 3.29 1.55
CA LEU A 20 -0.10 2.00 1.70
C LEU A 20 1.01 2.04 2.77
N GLU A 21 1.75 3.15 2.86
CA GLU A 21 2.78 3.37 3.89
C GLU A 21 2.17 3.47 5.28
N VAL A 22 1.13 4.27 5.46
CA VAL A 22 0.38 4.39 6.72
C VAL A 22 -0.16 3.04 7.15
N ALA A 23 -0.83 2.31 6.25
CA ALA A 23 -1.36 0.98 6.56
C ALA A 23 -0.26 -0.02 6.98
N CYS A 24 0.93 0.03 6.36
CA CYS A 24 2.07 -0.79 6.79
C CYS A 24 2.54 -0.42 8.20
N ALA A 25 2.64 0.87 8.50
CA ALA A 25 3.07 1.36 9.82
C ALA A 25 2.04 0.99 10.91
N GLU A 26 0.76 1.17 10.63
CA GLU A 26 -0.34 0.77 11.52
C GLU A 26 -0.29 -0.72 11.80
N LEU A 27 -0.21 -1.58 10.77
CA LEU A 27 -0.09 -3.03 10.92
C LEU A 27 1.13 -3.44 11.76
N ALA A 28 2.27 -2.78 11.56
CA ALA A 28 3.49 -3.05 12.31
C ALA A 28 3.40 -2.61 13.79
N SER A 29 2.61 -1.58 14.08
CA SER A 29 2.38 -1.08 15.45
C SER A 29 1.37 -1.91 16.25
N LEU A 30 0.64 -2.83 15.61
CA LEU A 30 -0.38 -3.63 16.30
C LEU A 30 0.27 -4.56 17.34
N PRO A 31 -0.32 -4.68 18.54
CA PRO A 31 0.10 -5.69 19.51
C PRO A 31 0.01 -7.11 18.94
N SER A 32 0.94 -7.97 19.33
CA SER A 32 0.91 -9.39 19.00
C SER A 32 -0.42 -10.02 19.44
N GLY A 33 -1.00 -10.88 18.58
CA GLY A 33 -2.28 -11.56 18.84
C GLY A 33 -3.53 -10.76 18.44
N ARG A 34 -3.39 -9.50 18.00
CA ARG A 34 -4.54 -8.74 17.48
C ARG A 34 -5.01 -9.32 16.15
N THR A 35 -6.32 -9.53 16.03
CA THR A 35 -6.92 -10.08 14.80
C THR A 35 -6.92 -9.01 13.72
N VAL A 36 -6.50 -9.39 12.50
CA VAL A 36 -6.56 -8.51 11.32
C VAL A 36 -7.54 -9.08 10.29
N TYR A 37 -8.07 -8.18 9.48
CA TYR A 37 -9.00 -8.52 8.41
C TYR A 37 -8.53 -7.91 7.11
N LEU A 38 -8.59 -8.68 6.04
CA LEU A 38 -8.36 -8.20 4.69
C LEU A 38 -9.71 -7.90 4.05
N LYS A 39 -9.89 -6.66 3.60
CA LYS A 39 -11.07 -6.26 2.83
C LYS A 39 -10.89 -6.66 1.36
N LYS A 40 -11.86 -7.40 0.82
CA LYS A 40 -11.97 -7.72 -0.62
C LYS A 40 -13.38 -7.37 -1.09
N GLY A 41 -13.50 -6.30 -1.88
CA GLY A 41 -14.80 -5.73 -2.22
C GLY A 41 -15.55 -5.31 -0.95
N ASN A 42 -16.73 -5.90 -0.72
CA ASN A 42 -17.57 -5.62 0.45
C ASN A 42 -17.41 -6.64 1.59
N LEU A 43 -16.49 -7.60 1.46
CA LEU A 43 -16.27 -8.66 2.43
C LEU A 43 -14.97 -8.47 3.20
N PHE A 44 -14.97 -8.86 4.47
CA PHE A 44 -13.82 -8.82 5.36
C PHE A 44 -13.45 -10.24 5.77
N PHE A 45 -12.24 -10.66 5.45
CA PHE A 45 -11.73 -12.00 5.75
C PHE A 45 -10.72 -11.93 6.87
N ARG A 46 -10.95 -12.66 7.95
CA ARG A 46 -9.94 -12.82 9.01
C ARG A 46 -8.67 -13.39 8.39
N SER A 47 -7.52 -12.79 8.69
CA SER A 47 -6.23 -13.18 8.10
C SER A 47 -5.11 -13.14 9.13
N ASP A 48 -3.99 -13.73 8.76
CA ASP A 48 -2.74 -13.67 9.52
C ASP A 48 -2.11 -12.27 9.37
N PRO A 49 -1.78 -11.57 10.46
CA PRO A 49 -1.05 -10.29 10.43
C PRO A 49 0.20 -10.31 9.55
N LYS A 50 0.98 -11.40 9.56
CA LYS A 50 2.21 -11.54 8.75
C LYS A 50 1.88 -11.59 7.26
N LEU A 51 0.82 -12.31 6.89
CA LEU A 51 0.37 -12.40 5.50
C LEU A 51 -0.13 -11.04 5.01
N VAL A 52 -0.95 -10.36 5.80
CA VAL A 52 -1.50 -9.04 5.44
C VAL A 52 -0.38 -8.01 5.30
N THR A 53 0.59 -8.00 6.21
CA THR A 53 1.77 -7.12 6.13
C THR A 53 2.58 -7.38 4.88
N SER A 54 2.84 -8.64 4.56
CA SER A 54 3.60 -9.02 3.35
C SER A 54 2.87 -8.62 2.06
N GLN A 55 1.54 -8.75 2.03
CA GLN A 55 0.72 -8.30 0.89
C GLN A 55 0.78 -6.78 0.75
N GLN A 56 0.61 -6.03 1.84
CA GLN A 56 0.63 -4.57 1.80
C GLN A 56 1.99 -4.02 1.36
N GLN A 57 3.08 -4.62 1.84
CA GLN A 57 4.44 -4.27 1.39
C GLN A 57 4.65 -4.58 -0.09
N ARG A 58 4.09 -5.68 -0.60
CA ARG A 58 4.16 -6.02 -2.03
C ARG A 58 3.42 -5.00 -2.88
N GLU A 59 2.23 -4.58 -2.47
CA GLU A 59 1.48 -3.53 -3.18
C GLU A 59 2.20 -2.19 -3.14
N LEU A 60 2.75 -1.80 -1.98
CA LEU A 60 3.58 -0.60 -1.88
C LEU A 60 4.76 -0.62 -2.85
N LYS A 61 5.48 -1.75 -2.94
CA LYS A 61 6.57 -1.93 -3.90
C LYS A 61 6.11 -1.77 -5.35
N LYS A 62 4.98 -2.37 -5.73
CA LYS A 62 4.42 -2.23 -7.08
C LYS A 62 4.09 -0.78 -7.42
N VAL A 63 3.44 -0.06 -6.51
CA VAL A 63 3.05 1.34 -6.76
C VAL A 63 4.29 2.25 -6.80
N LYS A 64 5.29 2.03 -5.94
CA LYS A 64 6.56 2.78 -6.00
C LYS A 64 7.31 2.56 -7.31
N ILE A 65 7.38 1.32 -7.81
CA ILE A 65 7.96 0.99 -9.13
C ILE A 65 7.19 1.71 -10.24
N ARG A 66 5.86 1.64 -10.24
CA ARG A 66 5.00 2.29 -11.25
C ARG A 66 5.16 3.81 -11.29
N THR A 67 5.46 4.42 -10.15
CA THR A 67 5.58 5.88 -10.02
C THR A 67 7.04 6.36 -10.20
N GLY A 68 7.98 5.46 -10.49
CA GLY A 68 9.42 5.78 -10.58
C GLY A 68 10.03 6.26 -9.25
N LYS A 69 9.29 6.12 -8.15
CA LYS A 69 9.61 6.67 -6.82
C LYS A 69 10.44 5.74 -5.95
N ASN A 70 11.12 4.71 -6.50
CA ASN A 70 12.40 4.18 -5.97
C ASN A 70 12.96 2.98 -6.75
N LEU A 71 14.12 3.21 -7.39
CA LEU A 71 15.16 2.21 -7.68
C LEU A 71 16.57 2.67 -7.22
N LYS A 72 16.69 3.82 -6.54
CA LYS A 72 18.00 4.37 -6.13
C LYS A 72 18.36 4.17 -4.65
N ASP A 73 17.42 3.72 -3.81
CA ASP A 73 17.66 3.54 -2.37
C ASP A 73 18.00 2.08 -1.99
N ALA A 74 18.39 1.23 -2.95
CA ALA A 74 18.58 -0.21 -2.76
C ALA A 74 20.00 -0.72 -3.11
N LEU A 75 21.01 0.15 -3.02
CA LEU A 75 22.44 -0.20 -3.09
C LEU A 75 23.14 0.28 -1.82
#